data_AF-A0A924YK08-F1
#
_entry.id   AF-A0A924YK08-F1
#
_cell.length_a   1.000
_cell.length_b   1.000
_cell.length_c   1.000
_cell.angle_alpha   90.00
_cell.angle_beta   90.00
_cell.angle_gamma   90.00
#
_symmetry.space_group_name_H-M   'P 1'
#
loop_
_entity.id
_entity.type
_entity.pdbx_description
1 polymer ?
#
loop_
_entity_poly.entity_id
_entity_poly.type
_entity_poly.pdbx_seq_one_letter_code
_entity_poly.pdbx_strand_id
1 'polypeptide(L)'
;HYFRRIKSVSITLPCVVGPYTTIACTLRLLKNSVRINTGNGSGDDTYARNTDETGLPLDDARFVENNIPVKAIAASSGQNDSGLFELQFRDERYLPFEGAGIISLWSLELFNDLPSNNPDFGKPLRQFDYNTVSDAILHVKYTAREDAGGFKNRAITHLRRYFDAETTTPSMRLFSLREEFPAQWHRFLNPADGAGNVFEIDMASRFFPLRDANNILKVNSIWLLARCMDGGSYSVVLNPPLPAPPPAGSHTINIVPSTQYGGLHYGSKNVAALADPIIIAPHTDPSTWHLTMTRPGGGNLQENPITEWMEVEDLYLVLGYEWEEGSG
;
A
#
# COMPACT_ATOMS: atom_id res chain seq x y z
N HIS A 1 15.35 -21.54 3.25
CA HIS A 1 15.52 -21.47 1.78
C HIS A 1 16.18 -20.15 1.35
N TYR A 2 17.19 -20.22 0.47
CA TYR A 2 17.99 -19.06 0.03
C TYR A 2 17.92 -18.79 -1.49
N PHE A 3 17.99 -19.83 -2.33
CA PHE A 3 17.98 -19.68 -3.79
C PHE A 3 16.54 -19.68 -4.34
N ARG A 4 15.85 -18.54 -4.35
CA ARG A 4 14.45 -18.42 -4.79
C ARG A 4 14.36 -17.83 -6.19
N ARG A 5 13.80 -18.60 -7.15
CA ARG A 5 13.63 -18.19 -8.54
C ARG A 5 12.19 -18.35 -8.99
N ILE A 6 11.67 -17.32 -9.64
CA ILE A 6 10.34 -17.28 -10.24
C ILE A 6 10.28 -18.34 -11.35
N LYS A 7 9.17 -19.07 -11.39
CA LYS A 7 8.81 -19.98 -12.49
C LYS A 7 7.76 -19.36 -13.41
N SER A 8 6.79 -18.64 -12.85
CA SER A 8 5.82 -17.85 -13.62
C SER A 8 5.20 -16.77 -12.74
N VAL A 9 4.74 -15.70 -13.36
CA VAL A 9 3.88 -14.69 -12.72
C VAL A 9 2.65 -14.50 -13.59
N SER A 10 1.49 -14.39 -12.95
CA SER A 10 0.25 -13.95 -13.59
C SER A 10 -0.41 -12.84 -12.78
N ILE A 11 -1.30 -12.08 -13.42
CA ILE A 11 -1.99 -10.96 -12.80
C ILE A 11 -3.50 -11.12 -12.89
N THR A 12 -4.19 -10.75 -11.82
CA THR A 12 -5.65 -10.56 -11.80
C THR A 12 -5.96 -9.11 -11.42
N LEU A 13 -6.83 -8.47 -12.18
CA LEU A 13 -7.39 -7.14 -11.94
C LEU A 13 -8.91 -7.29 -11.77
N PRO A 14 -9.41 -7.46 -10.53
CA PRO A 14 -10.84 -7.48 -10.28
C PRO A 14 -11.43 -6.10 -10.61
N CYS A 15 -12.34 -6.07 -11.58
CA CYS A 15 -13.00 -4.84 -12.03
C CYS A 15 -14.36 -5.15 -12.70
N VAL A 16 -15.17 -4.11 -12.89
CA VAL A 16 -16.47 -4.23 -13.56
C VAL A 16 -16.29 -3.89 -15.03
N VAL A 17 -16.42 -4.89 -15.90
CA VAL A 17 -16.30 -4.73 -17.35
C VAL A 17 -17.46 -5.39 -18.09
N GLY A 18 -17.80 -4.82 -19.25
CA GLY A 18 -18.79 -5.39 -20.15
C GLY A 18 -18.29 -6.66 -20.86
N PRO A 19 -19.20 -7.42 -21.50
CA PRO A 19 -18.81 -8.58 -22.29
C PRO A 19 -17.88 -8.16 -23.44
N TYR A 20 -16.86 -8.98 -23.71
CA TYR A 20 -15.88 -8.78 -24.78
C TYR A 20 -14.99 -7.52 -24.65
N THR A 21 -14.92 -6.92 -23.46
CA THR A 21 -14.01 -5.80 -23.17
C THR A 21 -12.62 -6.31 -22.79
N THR A 22 -11.56 -5.70 -23.34
CA THR A 22 -10.18 -6.05 -22.99
C THR A 22 -9.72 -5.26 -21.77
N ILE A 23 -9.16 -5.95 -20.78
CA ILE A 23 -8.48 -5.34 -19.63
C ILE A 23 -6.99 -5.28 -19.95
N ALA A 24 -6.62 -4.24 -20.71
CA ALA A 24 -5.25 -4.05 -21.18
C ALA A 24 -4.36 -3.45 -20.08
N CYS A 25 -3.35 -4.20 -19.66
CA CYS A 25 -2.28 -3.68 -18.80
C CYS A 25 -0.93 -4.31 -19.15
N THR A 26 0.15 -3.63 -18.80
CA THR A 26 1.52 -4.16 -18.90
C THR A 26 2.08 -4.39 -17.50
N LEU A 27 2.50 -5.61 -17.20
CA LEU A 27 3.28 -5.92 -16.01
C LEU A 27 4.74 -6.10 -16.41
N ARG A 28 5.65 -5.35 -15.77
CA ARG A 28 7.08 -5.33 -16.08
C ARG A 28 7.93 -5.57 -14.84
N LEU A 29 8.95 -6.40 -14.98
CA LEU A 29 10.00 -6.61 -13.99
C LEU A 29 11.13 -5.60 -14.23
N LEU A 30 11.32 -4.68 -13.28
CA LEU A 30 12.33 -3.62 -13.34
C LEU A 30 13.70 -4.07 -12.81
N LYS A 31 13.70 -4.72 -11.64
CA LYS A 31 14.91 -5.24 -10.99
C LYS A 31 14.62 -6.60 -10.37
N ASN A 32 15.62 -7.47 -10.29
CA ASN A 32 15.52 -8.71 -9.54
C ASN A 32 16.89 -9.20 -9.05
N SER A 33 16.91 -9.91 -7.92
CA SER A 33 18.11 -10.58 -7.43
C SER A 33 17.81 -11.92 -6.75
N VAL A 34 18.76 -12.85 -6.85
CA VAL A 34 18.71 -14.18 -6.24
C VAL A 34 19.83 -14.30 -5.21
N ARG A 35 19.54 -14.81 -4.02
CA ARG A 35 20.58 -15.22 -3.08
C ARG A 35 21.14 -16.58 -3.50
N ILE A 36 22.36 -16.61 -4.03
CA ILE A 36 22.96 -17.78 -4.65
C ILE A 36 23.70 -18.72 -3.69
N ASN A 37 24.07 -18.24 -2.51
CA ASN A 37 24.70 -19.06 -1.46
C ASN A 37 24.30 -18.60 -0.06
N THR A 38 24.62 -19.41 0.95
CA THR A 38 24.28 -19.15 2.36
C THR A 38 25.43 -18.63 3.20
N GLY A 39 26.50 -18.15 2.57
CA GLY A 39 27.64 -17.56 3.25
C GLY A 39 27.25 -16.42 4.19
N ASN A 40 28.19 -16.07 5.06
CA ASN A 40 28.01 -14.97 6.00
C ASN A 40 28.25 -13.62 5.29
N GLY A 41 27.45 -12.63 5.68
CA GLY A 41 27.69 -11.23 5.32
C GLY A 41 28.77 -10.61 6.18
N SER A 42 29.06 -9.34 5.92
CA SER A 42 29.93 -8.51 6.76
C SER A 42 29.13 -7.85 7.89
N GLY A 43 29.80 -7.52 9.00
CA GLY A 43 29.21 -6.80 10.13
C GLY A 43 28.43 -7.70 11.11
N ASP A 44 27.72 -7.06 12.05
CA ASP A 44 26.98 -7.72 13.13
C ASP A 44 25.76 -8.52 12.63
N ASP A 45 25.27 -8.15 11.44
CA ASP A 45 24.19 -8.85 10.75
C ASP A 45 24.71 -9.64 9.56
N THR A 46 25.13 -10.87 9.84
CA THR A 46 25.64 -11.78 8.83
C THR A 46 24.58 -12.36 7.89
N TYR A 47 23.29 -12.02 8.06
CA TYR A 47 22.21 -12.53 7.20
C TYR A 47 21.80 -11.56 6.09
N ALA A 48 21.54 -10.29 6.43
CA ALA A 48 21.06 -9.26 5.51
C ALA A 48 22.04 -9.01 4.36
N ARG A 49 21.55 -8.49 3.22
CA ARG A 49 22.42 -8.06 2.13
C ARG A 49 23.27 -6.89 2.62
N ASN A 50 24.55 -6.88 2.28
CA ASN A 50 25.44 -5.78 2.67
C ASN A 50 24.94 -4.47 2.04
N THR A 51 24.93 -3.40 2.82
CA THR A 51 24.59 -2.04 2.38
C THR A 51 25.63 -1.05 2.85
N ASP A 52 25.73 0.09 2.18
CA ASP A 52 26.53 1.21 2.66
C ASP A 52 25.81 1.95 3.79
N GLU A 53 26.43 3.02 4.30
CA GLU A 53 25.90 3.88 5.36
C GLU A 53 24.56 4.56 4.98
N THR A 54 24.24 4.63 3.69
CA THR A 54 22.99 5.19 3.16
C THR A 54 21.91 4.13 2.88
N GLY A 55 22.22 2.85 3.14
CA GLY A 55 21.32 1.73 2.90
C GLY A 55 21.30 1.24 1.45
N LEU A 56 22.18 1.73 0.58
CA LEU A 56 22.29 1.23 -0.79
C LEU A 56 23.03 -0.11 -0.81
N PRO A 57 22.60 -1.09 -1.63
CA PRO A 57 23.26 -2.38 -1.69
C PRO A 57 24.73 -2.27 -2.13
N LEU A 58 25.63 -2.80 -1.29
CA LEU A 58 27.03 -3.00 -1.64
C LEU A 58 27.22 -4.30 -2.44
N ASP A 59 28.44 -4.48 -2.95
CA ASP A 59 28.83 -5.75 -3.54
C ASP A 59 28.75 -6.87 -2.49
N ASP A 60 28.07 -7.94 -2.86
CA ASP A 60 27.75 -9.04 -1.98
C ASP A 60 27.65 -10.31 -2.82
N ALA A 61 28.72 -11.12 -2.81
CA ALA A 61 28.83 -12.35 -3.57
C ALA A 61 27.73 -13.39 -3.27
N ARG A 62 26.93 -13.18 -2.22
CA ARG A 62 25.77 -14.02 -1.90
C ARG A 62 24.57 -13.70 -2.77
N PHE A 63 24.52 -12.54 -3.43
CA PHE A 63 23.40 -12.08 -4.25
C PHE A 63 23.85 -11.81 -5.68
N VAL A 64 23.04 -12.25 -6.65
CA VAL A 64 23.28 -11.99 -8.08
C VAL A 64 22.02 -11.40 -8.69
N GLU A 65 22.18 -10.31 -9.43
CA GLU A 65 21.13 -9.78 -10.30
C GLU A 65 21.03 -10.63 -11.56
N ASN A 66 19.82 -11.07 -11.90
CA ASN A 66 19.64 -11.98 -13.03
C ASN A 66 19.05 -11.23 -14.23
N ASN A 67 19.68 -11.37 -15.40
CA ASN A 67 19.12 -10.89 -16.66
C ASN A 67 18.34 -12.02 -17.33
N ILE A 68 17.01 -11.89 -17.35
CA ILE A 68 16.10 -12.86 -17.95
C ILE A 68 15.64 -12.40 -19.35
N PRO A 69 15.27 -13.33 -20.25
CA PRO A 69 14.92 -12.99 -21.63
C PRO A 69 13.61 -12.21 -21.75
N VAL A 70 12.61 -12.49 -20.90
CA VAL A 70 11.27 -11.89 -20.99
C VAL A 70 10.91 -11.18 -19.69
N LYS A 71 10.95 -9.85 -19.70
CA LYS A 71 10.76 -8.98 -18.52
C LYS A 71 9.41 -8.27 -18.48
N ALA A 72 8.50 -8.54 -19.41
CA ALA A 72 7.18 -7.95 -19.41
C ALA A 72 6.14 -8.90 -20.01
N ILE A 73 4.91 -8.76 -19.55
CA ILE A 73 3.73 -9.39 -20.12
C ILE A 73 2.66 -8.32 -20.37
N ALA A 74 1.80 -8.58 -21.35
CA ALA A 74 0.57 -7.83 -21.54
C ALA A 74 -0.59 -8.69 -21.02
N ALA A 75 -1.48 -8.11 -20.23
CA ALA A 75 -2.75 -8.72 -19.89
C ALA A 75 -3.84 -8.27 -20.87
N SER A 76 -4.81 -9.15 -21.08
CA SER A 76 -5.95 -8.95 -21.98
C SER A 76 -7.28 -9.28 -21.29
N SER A 77 -7.32 -10.34 -20.46
CA SER A 77 -8.51 -10.73 -19.71
C SER A 77 -8.57 -10.13 -18.31
N GLY A 78 -7.43 -9.71 -17.77
CA GLY A 78 -7.31 -9.29 -16.36
C GLY A 78 -7.62 -10.40 -15.36
N GLN A 79 -7.66 -11.68 -15.77
CA GLN A 79 -8.04 -12.81 -14.92
C GLN A 79 -6.97 -13.90 -14.98
N ASN A 80 -6.08 -13.92 -13.97
CA ASN A 80 -4.95 -14.85 -13.88
C ASN A 80 -4.12 -14.88 -15.18
N ASP A 81 -3.94 -13.71 -15.79
CA ASP A 81 -3.31 -13.57 -17.09
C ASP A 81 -1.78 -13.67 -16.97
N SER A 82 -1.18 -14.53 -17.78
CA SER A 82 0.27 -14.81 -17.77
C SER A 82 1.01 -14.17 -18.95
N GLY A 83 0.31 -13.44 -19.83
CA GLY A 83 0.85 -12.92 -21.09
C GLY A 83 1.06 -13.97 -22.17
N LEU A 84 0.54 -15.18 -21.96
CA LEU A 84 0.54 -16.29 -22.91
C LEU A 84 -0.90 -16.76 -23.14
N PHE A 85 -1.19 -17.26 -24.34
CA PHE A 85 -2.50 -17.86 -24.63
C PHE A 85 -2.76 -19.09 -23.76
N GLU A 86 -1.73 -19.89 -23.51
CA GLU A 86 -1.78 -21.04 -22.60
C GLU A 86 -0.48 -21.13 -21.80
N LEU A 87 -0.60 -21.22 -20.47
CA LEU A 87 0.55 -21.37 -19.58
C LEU A 87 0.92 -22.85 -19.44
N GLN A 88 1.92 -23.30 -20.22
CA GLN A 88 2.41 -24.69 -20.16
C GLN A 88 3.81 -24.77 -19.53
N PHE A 89 3.94 -25.51 -18.42
CA PHE A 89 5.23 -25.70 -17.74
C PHE A 89 6.18 -26.69 -18.45
N ARG A 90 5.70 -27.39 -19.48
CA ARG A 90 6.47 -28.36 -20.28
C ARG A 90 6.92 -27.81 -21.64
N ASP A 91 6.72 -26.51 -21.88
CA ASP A 91 7.27 -25.84 -23.07
C ASP A 91 8.81 -25.82 -22.99
N GLU A 92 9.46 -25.96 -24.14
CA GLU A 92 10.93 -25.90 -24.27
C GLU A 92 11.47 -24.48 -24.10
N ARG A 93 10.60 -23.46 -24.24
CA ARG A 93 10.94 -22.05 -24.08
C ARG A 93 10.76 -21.61 -22.63
N TYR A 94 11.53 -20.60 -22.24
CA TYR A 94 11.35 -19.93 -20.95
C TYR A 94 9.99 -19.22 -20.90
N LEU A 95 9.29 -19.41 -19.78
CA LEU A 95 8.09 -18.62 -19.47
C LEU A 95 8.47 -17.16 -19.19
N PRO A 96 7.54 -16.21 -19.35
CA PRO A 96 7.73 -14.85 -18.87
C PRO A 96 8.15 -14.84 -17.40
N PHE A 97 9.17 -14.01 -17.10
CA PHE A 97 9.78 -13.90 -15.78
C PHE A 97 10.53 -15.13 -15.26
N GLU A 98 10.59 -16.23 -16.04
CA GLU A 98 11.22 -17.46 -15.59
C GLU A 98 12.69 -17.24 -15.26
N GLY A 99 13.07 -17.72 -14.08
CA GLY A 99 14.42 -17.65 -13.58
C GLY A 99 14.78 -16.33 -12.89
N ALA A 100 13.93 -15.30 -12.90
CA ALA A 100 14.18 -14.09 -12.13
C ALA A 100 14.18 -14.39 -10.62
N GLY A 101 14.89 -13.59 -9.85
CA GLY A 101 14.86 -13.67 -8.39
C GLY A 101 13.59 -13.05 -7.79
N ILE A 102 13.19 -13.54 -6.62
CA ILE A 102 11.99 -13.05 -5.92
C ILE A 102 12.22 -11.71 -5.21
N ILE A 103 13.47 -11.31 -5.01
CA ILE A 103 13.82 -9.98 -4.49
C ILE A 103 13.74 -9.03 -5.69
N SER A 104 12.57 -8.46 -5.93
CA SER A 104 12.22 -7.86 -7.21
C SER A 104 11.47 -6.54 -7.09
N LEU A 105 11.63 -5.67 -8.08
CA LEU A 105 10.86 -4.45 -8.26
C LEU A 105 10.03 -4.56 -9.54
N TRP A 106 8.75 -4.21 -9.45
CA TRP A 106 7.77 -4.35 -10.53
C TRP A 106 7.15 -3.01 -10.90
N SER A 107 6.64 -2.92 -12.13
CA SER A 107 5.80 -1.82 -12.61
C SER A 107 4.57 -2.42 -13.27
N LEU A 108 3.40 -1.89 -12.89
CA LEU A 108 2.13 -2.16 -13.53
C LEU A 108 1.68 -0.86 -14.21
N GLU A 109 1.33 -0.96 -15.48
CA GLU A 109 0.92 0.18 -16.30
C GLU A 109 -0.42 -0.16 -16.97
N LEU A 110 -1.40 0.72 -16.77
CA LEU A 110 -2.67 0.69 -17.49
C LEU A 110 -2.61 1.67 -18.66
N PHE A 111 -3.61 1.70 -19.52
CA PHE A 111 -3.67 2.70 -20.58
C PHE A 111 -3.93 4.12 -20.01
N ASN A 112 -2.89 4.94 -19.95
CA ASN A 112 -2.92 6.36 -19.57
C ASN A 112 -1.85 7.15 -20.34
N ASP A 113 -2.05 8.45 -20.52
CA ASP A 113 -1.02 9.36 -21.05
C ASP A 113 0.09 9.63 -20.01
N LEU A 114 1.18 10.27 -20.44
CA LEU A 114 2.26 10.71 -19.56
C LEU A 114 1.71 11.62 -18.44
N PRO A 115 2.17 11.48 -17.19
CA PRO A 115 1.69 12.32 -16.08
C PRO A 115 1.86 13.83 -16.30
N SER A 116 2.81 14.23 -17.15
CA SER A 116 3.03 15.64 -17.53
C SER A 116 1.96 16.20 -18.47
N ASN A 117 1.19 15.33 -19.14
CA ASN A 117 0.14 15.73 -20.06
C ASN A 117 -1.18 15.85 -19.28
N ASN A 118 -1.70 17.07 -19.18
CA ASN A 118 -2.98 17.34 -18.53
C ASN A 118 -3.84 18.19 -19.49
N PRO A 119 -4.98 17.68 -19.97
CA PRO A 119 -5.65 16.43 -19.57
C PRO A 119 -5.02 15.15 -20.15
N ASP A 120 -5.25 14.02 -19.46
CA ASP A 120 -4.90 12.67 -19.94
C ASP A 120 -5.67 12.35 -21.23
N PHE A 121 -4.97 12.40 -22.38
CA PHE A 121 -5.55 12.08 -23.68
C PHE A 121 -6.07 10.63 -23.76
N GLY A 122 -5.48 9.71 -22.99
CA GLY A 122 -5.88 8.31 -22.97
C GLY A 122 -7.19 8.07 -22.23
N LYS A 123 -7.56 8.92 -21.26
CA LYS A 123 -8.78 8.76 -20.44
C LYS A 123 -10.07 8.51 -21.25
N PRO A 124 -10.43 9.31 -22.27
CA PRO A 124 -11.63 9.07 -23.07
C PRO A 124 -11.55 7.83 -23.98
N LEU A 125 -10.37 7.25 -24.18
CA LEU A 125 -10.16 6.07 -25.04
C LEU A 125 -10.10 4.75 -24.25
N ARG A 126 -10.21 4.80 -22.91
CA ARG A 126 -10.23 3.60 -22.06
C ARG A 126 -11.46 2.76 -22.38
N GLN A 127 -11.28 1.44 -22.45
CA GLN A 127 -12.36 0.51 -22.80
C GLN A 127 -13.30 0.19 -21.62
N PHE A 128 -12.91 0.55 -20.40
CA PHE A 128 -13.71 0.38 -19.19
C PHE A 128 -13.35 1.45 -18.16
N ASP A 129 -14.21 1.60 -17.15
CA ASP A 129 -13.98 2.53 -16.06
C ASP A 129 -12.98 1.95 -15.05
N TYR A 130 -11.81 2.58 -14.95
CA TYR A 130 -10.75 2.18 -14.02
C TYR A 130 -11.13 2.40 -12.56
N ASN A 131 -12.12 3.24 -12.26
CA ASN A 131 -12.63 3.40 -10.89
C ASN A 131 -13.28 2.12 -10.36
N THR A 132 -13.54 1.15 -11.23
CA THR A 132 -14.09 -0.16 -10.83
C THR A 132 -13.01 -1.17 -10.45
N VAL A 133 -11.71 -0.87 -10.67
CA VAL A 133 -10.60 -1.74 -10.28
C VAL A 133 -10.45 -1.69 -8.76
N SER A 134 -10.68 -2.83 -8.10
CA SER A 134 -10.60 -2.91 -6.63
C SER A 134 -9.23 -3.33 -6.11
N ASP A 135 -8.45 -4.06 -6.91
CA ASP A 135 -7.11 -4.55 -6.51
C ASP A 135 -6.25 -4.95 -7.72
N ALA A 136 -4.96 -5.14 -7.50
CA ALA A 136 -4.03 -5.75 -8.42
C ALA A 136 -3.31 -6.95 -7.78
N ILE A 137 -3.78 -8.15 -8.12
CA ILE A 137 -3.33 -9.40 -7.49
C ILE A 137 -2.26 -10.06 -8.38
N LEU A 138 -1.05 -10.21 -7.85
CA LEU A 138 0.03 -10.95 -8.49
C LEU A 138 0.10 -12.39 -7.97
N HIS A 139 0.02 -13.36 -8.87
CA HIS A 139 0.20 -14.77 -8.59
C HIS A 139 1.63 -15.19 -8.93
N VAL A 140 2.50 -15.23 -7.93
CA VAL A 140 3.92 -15.57 -8.13
C VAL A 140 4.18 -17.02 -7.77
N LYS A 141 4.51 -17.83 -8.78
CA LYS A 141 5.00 -19.20 -8.59
C LYS A 141 6.51 -19.20 -8.62
N TYR A 142 7.16 -19.71 -7.57
CA TYR A 142 8.62 -19.77 -7.49
C TYR A 142 9.09 -21.11 -6.93
N THR A 143 10.34 -21.46 -7.23
CA THR A 143 11.03 -22.60 -6.63
C THR A 143 12.13 -22.09 -5.72
N ALA A 144 12.47 -22.87 -4.70
CA ALA A 144 13.46 -22.49 -3.70
C ALA A 144 14.38 -23.66 -3.38
N ARG A 145 15.67 -23.38 -3.12
CA ARG A 145 16.59 -24.37 -2.53
C ARG A 145 16.68 -24.21 -1.02
N GLU A 146 16.66 -25.34 -0.33
CA GLU A 146 16.87 -25.40 1.11
C GLU A 146 18.36 -25.31 1.45
N ASP A 147 18.65 -24.71 2.59
CA ASP A 147 19.87 -24.99 3.35
C ASP A 147 19.44 -25.19 4.80
N ALA A 148 19.63 -26.40 5.30
CA ALA A 148 19.32 -26.75 6.67
C ALA A 148 20.45 -26.29 7.61
N GLY A 149 20.14 -26.05 8.88
CA GLY A 149 21.16 -25.73 9.89
C GLY A 149 21.47 -24.23 10.03
N GLY A 150 22.76 -23.86 9.98
CA GLY A 150 23.25 -22.54 10.41
C GLY A 150 22.61 -21.34 9.69
N PHE A 151 22.25 -21.52 8.41
CA PHE A 151 21.55 -20.49 7.64
C PHE A 151 20.18 -20.12 8.22
N LYS A 152 19.37 -21.13 8.59
CA LYS A 152 18.07 -20.91 9.24
C LYS A 152 18.25 -20.12 10.53
N ASN A 153 19.22 -20.50 11.36
CA ASN A 153 19.45 -19.83 12.64
C ASN A 153 19.84 -18.37 12.44
N ARG A 154 20.73 -18.06 11.48
CA ARG A 154 21.07 -16.67 11.13
C ARG A 154 19.86 -15.87 10.64
N ALA A 155 19.02 -16.47 9.79
CA ALA A 155 17.79 -15.83 9.32
C ALA A 155 16.84 -15.50 10.48
N ILE A 156 16.66 -16.45 11.41
CA ILE A 156 15.82 -16.25 12.60
C ILE A 156 16.44 -15.22 13.55
N THR A 157 17.75 -15.26 13.79
CA THR A 157 18.45 -14.25 14.60
C THR A 157 18.33 -12.86 13.99
N HIS A 158 18.45 -12.74 12.67
CA HIS A 158 18.22 -11.49 11.97
C HIS A 158 16.79 -10.99 12.13
N LEU A 159 15.79 -11.86 11.94
CA LEU A 159 14.39 -11.50 12.14
C LEU A 159 14.10 -11.11 13.60
N ARG A 160 14.65 -11.85 14.56
CA ARG A 160 14.58 -11.49 15.99
C ARG A 160 15.15 -10.11 16.21
N ARG A 161 16.38 -9.83 15.79
CA ARG A 161 16.97 -8.49 15.90
C ARG A 161 16.12 -7.42 15.22
N TYR A 162 15.60 -7.69 14.03
CA TYR A 162 14.75 -6.74 13.30
C TYR A 162 13.45 -6.41 14.07
N PHE A 163 12.91 -7.37 14.83
CA PHE A 163 11.69 -7.19 15.63
C PHE A 163 11.94 -6.83 17.10
N ASP A 164 13.10 -7.18 17.65
CA ASP A 164 13.53 -6.93 19.03
C ASP A 164 14.26 -5.58 19.16
N ALA A 165 14.76 -5.02 18.05
CA ALA A 165 15.50 -3.77 18.10
C ALA A 165 14.62 -2.67 18.72
N GLU A 166 15.13 -2.06 19.79
CA GLU A 166 14.57 -0.88 20.47
C GLU A 166 14.30 0.29 19.50
N THR A 167 14.84 0.23 18.28
CA THR A 167 14.39 1.03 17.16
C THR A 167 13.09 0.45 16.61
N THR A 168 11.98 0.96 17.13
CA THR A 168 10.65 0.80 16.58
C THR A 168 10.67 0.89 15.06
N THR A 169 10.52 -0.23 14.36
CA THR A 169 10.50 -0.17 12.90
C THR A 169 9.15 0.40 12.48
N PRO A 170 9.09 1.63 11.93
CA PRO A 170 7.83 2.23 11.56
C PRO A 170 7.18 1.36 10.48
N SER A 171 6.03 0.80 10.81
CA SER A 171 5.17 0.10 9.87
C SER A 171 4.09 1.05 9.39
N MET A 172 3.53 0.76 8.21
CA MET A 172 2.45 1.56 7.63
C MET A 172 1.27 0.67 7.29
N ARG A 173 0.06 1.18 7.55
CA ARG A 173 -1.21 0.58 7.13
C ARG A 173 -2.03 1.63 6.42
N LEU A 174 -2.29 1.41 5.13
CA LEU A 174 -3.19 2.23 4.32
C LEU A 174 -4.58 1.62 4.36
N PHE A 175 -5.59 2.39 4.76
CA PHE A 175 -7.00 2.05 4.74
C PHE A 175 -7.69 2.73 3.56
N SER A 176 -8.37 1.96 2.73
CA SER A 176 -9.30 2.49 1.72
C SER A 176 -10.66 2.68 2.39
N LEU A 177 -11.01 3.91 2.78
CA LEU A 177 -12.19 4.14 3.63
C LEU A 177 -13.49 3.80 2.90
N ARG A 178 -13.52 3.99 1.57
CA ARG A 178 -14.63 3.61 0.71
C ARG A 178 -14.83 2.10 0.64
N GLU A 179 -13.75 1.34 0.48
CA GLU A 179 -13.82 -0.11 0.22
C GLU A 179 -13.89 -0.93 1.52
N GLU A 180 -13.14 -0.54 2.55
CA GLU A 180 -13.10 -1.27 3.83
C GLU A 180 -14.32 -0.96 4.71
N PHE A 181 -14.96 0.21 4.53
CA PHE A 181 -16.07 0.67 5.36
C PHE A 181 -17.22 1.30 4.53
N PRO A 182 -17.83 0.55 3.59
CA PRO A 182 -18.78 1.10 2.62
C PRO A 182 -20.04 1.71 3.26
N ALA A 183 -20.50 1.18 4.40
CA ALA A 183 -21.66 1.72 5.10
C ALA A 183 -21.36 3.06 5.79
N GLN A 184 -20.18 3.18 6.40
CA GLN A 184 -19.66 4.42 7.00
C GLN A 184 -19.43 5.45 5.91
N TRP A 185 -18.87 5.03 4.77
CA TRP A 185 -18.67 5.87 3.58
C TRP A 185 -19.97 6.48 3.07
N HIS A 186 -21.02 5.68 2.94
CA HIS A 186 -22.33 6.17 2.54
C HIS A 186 -22.90 7.22 3.53
N ARG A 187 -22.78 6.97 4.85
CA ARG A 187 -23.24 7.93 5.88
C ARG A 187 -22.44 9.22 5.88
N PHE A 188 -21.13 9.13 5.67
CA PHE A 188 -20.22 10.28 5.59
C PHE A 188 -20.57 11.20 4.42
N LEU A 189 -20.90 10.64 3.26
CA LEU A 189 -21.30 11.42 2.09
C LEU A 189 -22.74 11.97 2.18
N ASN A 190 -23.61 11.27 2.92
CA ASN A 190 -25.03 11.62 3.06
C ASN A 190 -25.38 11.92 4.53
N PRO A 191 -24.85 13.01 5.12
CA PRO A 191 -25.13 13.35 6.50
C PRO A 191 -26.60 13.76 6.67
N ALA A 192 -27.16 13.49 7.84
CA ALA A 192 -28.46 14.06 8.22
C ALA A 192 -28.37 15.59 8.28
N ASP A 193 -29.50 16.27 8.06
CA ASP A 193 -29.56 17.74 8.03
C ASP A 193 -28.85 18.38 9.24
N GLY A 194 -27.80 19.16 8.95
CA GLY A 194 -27.01 19.87 9.96
C GLY A 194 -25.91 19.07 10.68
N ALA A 195 -25.76 17.75 10.43
CA ALA A 195 -24.81 16.90 11.16
C ALA A 195 -23.34 17.00 10.69
N GLY A 196 -23.08 17.61 9.53
CA GLY A 196 -21.74 17.67 8.93
C GLY A 196 -21.24 16.32 8.39
N ASN A 197 -20.22 16.34 7.53
CA ASN A 197 -19.66 15.11 6.96
C ASN A 197 -18.68 14.47 7.95
N VAL A 198 -19.20 13.60 8.82
CA VAL A 198 -18.43 12.85 9.81
C VAL A 198 -18.34 11.38 9.41
N PHE A 199 -17.11 10.87 9.32
CA PHE A 199 -16.81 9.47 9.08
C PHE A 199 -16.40 8.80 10.40
N GLU A 200 -17.09 7.73 10.77
CA GLU A 200 -16.87 7.00 12.03
C GLU A 200 -16.08 5.71 11.76
N ILE A 201 -15.02 5.45 12.52
CA ILE A 201 -14.18 4.25 12.39
C ILE A 201 -14.01 3.59 13.75
N ASP A 202 -14.48 2.36 13.90
CA ASP A 202 -14.25 1.57 15.11
C ASP A 202 -12.88 0.88 15.04
N MET A 203 -11.82 1.65 15.31
CA MET A 203 -10.44 1.22 15.18
C MET A 203 -10.09 0.10 16.17
N ALA A 204 -9.51 -0.97 15.64
CA ALA A 204 -9.10 -2.14 16.41
C ALA A 204 -7.83 -2.79 15.83
N SER A 205 -7.07 -3.47 16.70
CA SER A 205 -5.83 -4.19 16.34
C SER A 205 -6.02 -5.24 15.24
N ARG A 206 -7.22 -5.83 15.12
CA ARG A 206 -7.55 -6.82 14.06
C ARG A 206 -7.44 -6.28 12.62
N PHE A 207 -7.39 -4.96 12.42
CA PHE A 207 -7.23 -4.38 11.09
C PHE A 207 -5.77 -4.28 10.62
N PHE A 208 -4.85 -4.57 11.52
CA PHE A 208 -3.41 -4.55 11.27
C PHE A 208 -2.92 -5.96 10.90
N PRO A 209 -1.73 -6.09 10.27
CA PRO A 209 -1.18 -7.40 9.93
C PRO A 209 -1.12 -8.33 11.15
N LEU A 210 -1.31 -9.64 10.91
CA LEU A 210 -1.32 -10.66 11.99
C LEU A 210 -0.10 -10.58 12.92
N ARG A 211 1.07 -10.22 12.38
CA ARG A 211 2.30 -10.03 13.14
C ARG A 211 2.18 -8.97 14.22
N ASP A 212 1.37 -7.94 13.97
CA ASP A 212 1.23 -6.77 14.82
C ASP A 212 -0.02 -6.88 15.74
N ALA A 213 -0.94 -7.80 15.44
CA ALA A 213 -2.26 -7.88 16.06
C ALA A 213 -2.25 -8.14 17.58
N ASN A 214 -1.18 -8.73 18.11
CA ASN A 214 -1.03 -9.03 19.54
C ASN A 214 -0.15 -8.02 20.29
N ASN A 215 0.41 -7.02 19.59
CA ASN A 215 1.25 -6.00 20.20
C ASN A 215 0.43 -4.73 20.44
N ILE A 216 0.90 -3.90 21.36
CA ILE A 216 0.35 -2.56 21.55
C ILE A 216 0.92 -1.66 20.45
N LEU A 217 0.03 -1.08 19.64
CA LEU A 217 0.45 -0.26 18.51
C LEU A 217 0.34 1.22 18.87
N LYS A 218 1.48 1.92 18.79
CA LYS A 218 1.56 3.37 18.96
C LYS A 218 1.58 4.02 17.59
N VAL A 219 0.60 4.86 17.29
CA VAL A 219 0.54 5.60 16.01
C VAL A 219 1.50 6.78 16.09
N ASN A 220 2.40 6.89 15.11
CA ASN A 220 3.43 7.93 15.02
C ASN A 220 3.17 8.93 13.88
N SER A 221 2.40 8.56 12.86
CA SER A 221 2.03 9.44 11.77
C SER A 221 0.67 9.09 11.17
N ILE A 222 -0.02 10.11 10.69
CA ILE A 222 -1.32 10.01 10.03
C ILE A 222 -1.24 10.74 8.71
N TRP A 223 -1.51 10.07 7.60
CA TRP A 223 -1.60 10.67 6.28
C TRP A 223 -3.02 10.50 5.75
N LEU A 224 -3.51 11.53 5.08
CA LEU A 224 -4.78 11.52 4.39
C LEU A 224 -4.53 11.79 2.92
N LEU A 225 -5.09 10.93 2.07
CA LEU A 225 -5.17 11.15 0.64
C LEU A 225 -6.62 11.14 0.23
N ALA A 226 -7.06 12.14 -0.54
CA ALA A 226 -8.42 12.18 -1.05
C ALA A 226 -8.45 12.51 -2.54
N ARG A 227 -9.40 11.92 -3.25
CA ARG A 227 -9.73 12.35 -4.62
C ARG A 227 -10.90 13.32 -4.52
N CYS A 228 -10.61 14.62 -4.57
CA CYS A 228 -11.61 15.67 -4.55
C CYS A 228 -11.75 16.34 -5.92
N MET A 229 -12.94 16.81 -6.26
CA MET A 229 -13.23 17.52 -7.51
C MET A 229 -12.82 18.99 -7.48
N ASP A 230 -12.92 19.65 -6.32
CA ASP A 230 -12.43 21.03 -6.14
C ASP A 230 -10.90 20.99 -6.02
N GLY A 231 -10.21 21.99 -6.59
CA GLY A 231 -8.76 22.13 -6.46
C GLY A 231 -8.31 22.86 -5.19
N GLY A 232 -9.25 23.28 -4.34
CA GLY A 232 -8.99 24.02 -3.12
C GLY A 232 -8.50 23.14 -1.95
N SER A 233 -8.18 23.81 -0.84
CA SER A 233 -7.79 23.11 0.40
C SER A 233 -9.03 22.61 1.14
N TYR A 234 -9.07 21.31 1.42
CA TYR A 234 -10.05 20.73 2.34
C TYR A 234 -9.47 20.66 3.75
N SER A 235 -10.30 20.89 4.76
CA SER A 235 -9.89 20.80 6.17
C SER A 235 -10.50 19.54 6.79
N VAL A 236 -9.64 18.65 7.27
CA VAL A 236 -10.06 17.41 7.93
C VAL A 236 -9.72 17.48 9.41
N VAL A 237 -10.71 17.34 10.27
CA VAL A 237 -10.53 17.23 11.72
C VAL A 237 -10.61 15.76 12.09
N LEU A 238 -9.51 15.20 12.57
CA LEU A 238 -9.45 13.80 13.02
C LEU A 238 -9.44 13.73 14.55
N ASN A 239 -10.40 13.01 15.08
CA ASN A 239 -10.51 12.63 16.49
C ASN A 239 -10.40 11.10 16.60
N PRO A 240 -9.19 10.51 16.67
CA PRO A 240 -9.05 9.39 17.62
C PRO A 240 -9.32 9.96 19.02
N PRO A 241 -9.76 9.20 20.04
CA PRO A 241 -9.91 9.77 21.38
C PRO A 241 -8.57 10.35 21.84
N LEU A 242 -8.42 11.67 21.68
CA LEU A 242 -7.28 12.46 22.10
C LEU A 242 -7.62 13.04 23.47
N PRO A 243 -6.64 13.22 24.35
CA PRO A 243 -6.87 13.75 25.69
C PRO A 243 -7.53 15.12 25.63
N ALA A 244 -8.53 15.33 26.49
CA ALA A 244 -9.20 16.62 26.63
C ALA A 244 -8.42 17.55 27.59
N PRO A 245 -8.29 18.86 27.30
CA PRO A 245 -8.71 19.55 26.08
C PRO A 245 -7.59 19.57 25.02
N PRO A 246 -7.91 19.32 23.75
CA PRO A 246 -6.91 19.42 22.70
C PRO A 246 -6.55 20.88 22.39
N PRO A 247 -5.27 21.22 22.12
CA PRO A 247 -4.90 22.54 21.64
C PRO A 247 -5.64 22.90 20.33
N ALA A 248 -5.98 24.17 20.14
CA ALA A 248 -6.67 24.63 18.93
C ALA A 248 -5.91 24.24 17.65
N GLY A 249 -6.56 23.55 16.71
CA GLY A 249 -5.94 23.08 15.46
C GLY A 249 -5.08 21.80 15.57
N SER A 250 -4.91 21.24 16.78
CA SER A 250 -4.12 20.00 17.00
C SER A 250 -4.73 18.74 16.35
N HIS A 251 -5.96 18.81 15.84
CA HIS A 251 -6.64 17.70 15.16
C HIS A 251 -6.86 17.93 13.68
N THR A 252 -6.52 19.13 13.20
CA THR A 252 -6.77 19.49 11.81
C THR A 252 -5.60 19.07 10.94
N ILE A 253 -5.92 18.49 9.79
CA ILE A 253 -5.04 18.19 8.67
C ILE A 253 -5.67 18.86 7.45
N ASN A 254 -4.98 19.86 6.91
CA ASN A 254 -5.39 20.44 5.63
C ASN A 254 -4.82 19.58 4.51
N ILE A 255 -5.68 19.14 3.60
CA ILE A 255 -5.28 18.37 2.44
C ILE A 255 -5.35 19.26 1.19
N VAL A 256 -4.30 19.24 0.39
CA VAL A 256 -4.13 20.08 -0.82
C VAL A 256 -3.69 19.22 -2.01
N PRO A 257 -4.03 19.57 -3.26
CA PRO A 257 -3.61 18.80 -4.43
C PRO A 257 -2.09 18.59 -4.47
N SER A 258 -1.66 17.35 -4.67
CA SER A 258 -0.25 16.96 -4.73
C SER A 258 0.10 16.29 -6.05
N THR A 259 1.09 16.84 -6.76
CA THR A 259 1.61 16.26 -8.01
C THR A 259 2.35 14.94 -7.78
N GLN A 260 2.92 14.75 -6.59
CA GLN A 260 3.58 13.49 -6.20
C GLN A 260 2.61 12.32 -6.18
N TYR A 261 1.35 12.57 -5.83
CA TYR A 261 0.29 11.56 -5.74
C TYR A 261 -0.72 11.69 -6.88
N GLY A 262 -0.26 12.09 -8.08
CA GLY A 262 -1.09 12.12 -9.29
C GLY A 262 -2.30 13.06 -9.19
N GLY A 263 -2.19 14.14 -8.42
CA GLY A 263 -3.25 15.13 -8.23
C GLY A 263 -4.21 14.84 -7.06
N LEU A 264 -4.00 13.76 -6.30
CA LEU A 264 -4.74 13.54 -5.06
C LEU A 264 -4.47 14.67 -4.06
N HIS A 265 -5.50 15.03 -3.29
CA HIS A 265 -5.34 15.91 -2.14
C HIS A 265 -4.61 15.16 -1.06
N TYR A 266 -3.51 15.73 -0.57
CA TYR A 266 -2.66 15.11 0.44
C TYR A 266 -2.44 16.05 1.61
N GLY A 267 -2.43 15.48 2.80
CA GLY A 267 -1.96 16.13 4.02
C GLY A 267 -1.52 15.07 5.01
N SER A 268 -0.57 15.42 5.87
CA SER A 268 -0.07 14.51 6.89
C SER A 268 0.21 15.22 8.20
N LYS A 269 0.28 14.42 9.26
CA LYS A 269 0.57 14.86 10.61
C LYS A 269 1.48 13.86 11.29
N ASN A 270 2.57 14.35 11.88
CA ASN A 270 3.37 13.57 12.81
C ASN A 270 2.73 13.67 14.19
N VAL A 271 2.47 12.52 14.81
CA VAL A 271 1.83 12.38 16.13
C VAL A 271 2.73 11.63 17.13
N ALA A 272 3.99 11.39 16.79
CA ALA A 272 4.95 10.66 17.62
C ALA A 272 5.24 11.35 18.96
N ALA A 273 5.17 12.68 18.99
CA ALA A 273 5.49 13.53 20.14
C ALA A 273 4.24 14.11 20.85
N LEU A 274 3.05 13.53 20.63
CA LEU A 274 1.87 13.88 21.43
C LEU A 274 2.12 13.54 22.91
N ALA A 275 1.65 14.40 23.81
CA ALA A 275 1.79 14.20 25.26
C ALA A 275 1.11 12.89 25.72
N ASP A 276 -0.08 12.61 25.17
CA ASP A 276 -0.70 11.29 25.27
C ASP A 276 -0.68 10.62 23.89
N PRO A 277 -0.01 9.47 23.75
CA PRO A 277 0.11 8.77 22.47
C PRO A 277 -1.21 8.14 22.04
N ILE A 278 -1.43 8.07 20.73
CA ILE A 278 -2.56 7.31 20.16
C ILE A 278 -2.18 5.82 20.21
N ILE A 279 -2.82 5.09 21.11
CA ILE A 279 -2.57 3.67 21.34
C ILE A 279 -3.73 2.83 20.79
N ILE A 280 -3.40 1.76 20.08
CA ILE A 280 -4.33 0.71 19.68
C ILE A 280 -3.89 -0.57 20.38
N ALA A 281 -4.64 -0.95 21.42
CA ALA A 281 -4.33 -2.12 22.22
C ALA A 281 -4.87 -3.43 21.59
N PRO A 282 -4.18 -4.56 21.79
CA PRO A 282 -4.66 -5.87 21.38
C PRO A 282 -5.84 -6.29 22.27
N HIS A 283 -6.80 -7.01 21.70
CA HIS A 283 -7.93 -7.63 22.43
C HIS A 283 -8.82 -6.70 23.27
N THR A 284 -8.75 -5.38 23.08
CA THR A 284 -9.69 -4.42 23.70
C THR A 284 -10.88 -4.15 22.79
N ASP A 285 -11.92 -3.55 23.36
CA ASP A 285 -13.02 -3.00 22.58
C ASP A 285 -12.50 -1.97 21.56
N PRO A 286 -13.11 -1.89 20.36
CA PRO A 286 -12.72 -0.91 19.36
C PRO A 286 -12.83 0.51 19.90
N SER A 287 -11.86 1.35 19.56
CA SER A 287 -11.94 2.79 19.82
C SER A 287 -12.59 3.51 18.64
N THR A 288 -13.68 4.22 18.87
CA THR A 288 -14.36 4.97 17.80
C THR A 288 -13.59 6.26 17.48
N TRP A 289 -13.18 6.38 16.23
CA TRP A 289 -12.52 7.55 15.66
C TRP A 289 -13.50 8.29 14.79
N HIS A 290 -13.46 9.62 14.84
CA HIS A 290 -14.26 10.49 13.97
C HIS A 290 -13.36 11.29 13.05
N LEU A 291 -13.69 11.33 11.78
CA LEU A 291 -13.06 12.18 10.77
C LEU A 291 -14.11 13.12 10.20
N THR A 292 -13.99 14.41 10.49
CA THR A 292 -14.89 15.44 9.97
C THR A 292 -14.21 16.18 8.83
N MET A 293 -14.82 16.19 7.64
CA MET A 293 -14.26 16.86 6.47
C MET A 293 -15.06 18.12 6.12
N THR A 294 -14.35 19.24 5.95
CA THR A 294 -14.90 20.54 5.56
C THR A 294 -14.34 20.94 4.20
N ARG A 295 -15.21 21.38 3.29
CA ARG A 295 -14.84 21.76 1.94
C ARG A 295 -14.11 23.12 1.86
N PRO A 296 -13.48 23.46 0.72
CA PRO A 296 -12.95 24.79 0.47
C PRO A 296 -14.06 25.85 0.62
N GLY A 297 -13.78 26.91 1.37
CA GLY A 297 -14.77 27.96 1.68
C GLY A 297 -15.70 27.66 2.87
N GLY A 298 -15.63 26.45 3.43
CA GLY A 298 -16.42 26.04 4.60
C GLY A 298 -17.71 25.30 4.26
N GLY A 299 -18.27 24.63 5.26
CA GLY A 299 -19.52 23.87 5.15
C GLY A 299 -19.35 22.41 4.76
N ASN A 300 -20.48 21.76 4.50
CA ASN A 300 -20.57 20.34 4.17
C ASN A 300 -20.08 20.06 2.75
N LEU A 301 -19.72 18.80 2.54
CA LEU A 301 -19.44 18.28 1.22
C LEU A 301 -20.68 18.41 0.33
N GLN A 302 -20.47 18.77 -0.92
CA GLN A 302 -21.55 18.95 -1.89
C GLN A 302 -21.52 17.89 -2.99
N GLU A 303 -22.72 17.56 -3.45
CA GLU A 303 -22.94 16.81 -4.68
C GLU A 303 -22.89 17.77 -5.87
N ASN A 304 -22.23 17.35 -6.94
CA ASN A 304 -22.25 18.08 -8.19
C ASN A 304 -23.66 17.96 -8.82
N PRO A 305 -24.37 19.08 -9.07
CA PRO A 305 -25.75 19.06 -9.53
C PRO A 305 -25.94 18.53 -10.96
N ILE A 306 -24.85 18.36 -11.72
CA ILE A 306 -24.90 17.86 -13.10
C ILE A 306 -24.53 16.38 -13.15
N THR A 307 -23.49 15.98 -12.43
CA THR A 307 -23.00 14.59 -12.48
C THR A 307 -23.60 13.72 -11.40
N GLU A 308 -24.30 14.30 -10.40
CA GLU A 308 -24.85 13.59 -9.24
C GLU A 308 -23.77 12.81 -8.47
N TRP A 309 -22.53 13.33 -8.51
CA TRP A 309 -21.38 12.74 -7.82
C TRP A 309 -20.97 13.65 -6.68
N MET A 310 -20.73 13.06 -5.52
CA MET A 310 -20.17 13.78 -4.38
C MET A 310 -18.76 14.29 -4.68
N GLU A 311 -18.45 15.49 -4.23
CA GLU A 311 -17.16 16.14 -4.53
C GLU A 311 -15.94 15.35 -4.04
N VAL A 312 -16.11 14.46 -3.06
CA VAL A 312 -15.07 13.53 -2.61
C VAL A 312 -15.39 12.15 -3.15
N GLU A 313 -14.55 11.69 -4.08
CA GLU A 313 -14.67 10.36 -4.64
C GLU A 313 -14.00 9.35 -3.71
N ASP A 314 -12.71 9.47 -3.43
CA ASP A 314 -11.99 8.51 -2.57
C ASP A 314 -11.37 9.20 -1.35
N LEU A 315 -11.22 8.46 -0.25
CA LEU A 315 -10.48 8.87 0.93
C LEU A 315 -9.67 7.68 1.47
N TYR A 316 -8.36 7.90 1.61
CA TYR A 316 -7.40 6.93 2.13
C TYR A 316 -6.79 7.48 3.41
N LEU A 317 -6.75 6.63 4.44
CA LEU A 317 -6.10 6.91 5.71
C LEU A 317 -4.84 6.04 5.81
N VAL A 318 -3.66 6.63 5.90
CA VAL A 318 -2.42 5.88 6.13
C VAL A 318 -1.96 6.14 7.55
N LEU A 319 -1.85 5.08 8.35
CA LEU A 319 -1.29 5.13 9.69
C LEU A 319 0.13 4.61 9.66
N GLY A 320 1.08 5.45 10.05
CA GLY A 320 2.38 5.00 10.49
C GLY A 320 2.32 4.65 11.98
N TYR A 321 2.83 3.48 12.33
CA TYR A 321 2.78 2.96 13.70
C TYR A 321 4.01 2.16 14.05
N GLU A 322 4.21 1.98 15.35
CA GLU A 322 5.27 1.18 15.94
C GLU A 322 4.71 0.34 17.10
N TRP A 323 5.47 -0.68 17.52
CA TRP A 323 5.16 -1.39 18.75
C TRP A 323 5.59 -0.54 19.95
N GLU A 324 4.77 -0.49 20.99
CA GLU A 324 5.15 0.13 22.25
C GLU A 324 6.24 -0.72 22.95
N GLU A 325 7.23 -0.06 23.56
CA GLU A 325 8.33 -0.74 24.26
C GLU A 325 7.79 -1.71 25.33
N GLY A 326 8.22 -2.99 25.25
CA GLY A 326 7.83 -4.03 26.21
C GLY A 326 6.54 -4.79 25.89
N SER A 327 5.98 -4.67 24.69
CA SER A 327 4.71 -5.31 24.29
C SER A 327 4.81 -6.74 23.70
N GLY A 328 5.92 -7.47 23.92
CA GLY A 328 6.18 -8.81 23.39
C GLY A 328 6.18 -9.94 24.42
#